data_AF-A0A2N6B858-F1
#
_entry.id   AF-A0A2N6B858-F1
#
_cell.length_a   1.000
_cell.length_b   1.000
_cell.length_c   1.000
_cell.angle_alpha   90.00
_cell.angle_beta   90.00
_cell.angle_gamma   90.00
#
_symmetry.space_group_name_H-M   'P 1'
#
loop_
_entity.id
_entity.type
_entity.pdbx_description
1 polymer ?
#
loop_
_entity_poly.entity_id
_entity_poly.type
_entity_poly.pdbx_seq_one_letter_code
_entity_poly.pdbx_strand_id
1 'polypeptide(L)'
;MKGTATNDRILAYAGDDRAFGFDGFDRILGGDGSDTLFGNADNDVLFGGAGQDSLVGGSGDDTLAGGPGTDDTLDGGAGTDLAVFAGDAADYFIVSLPGGTSISVAHTNGTDSAILTDIELIKFGDSATIFDISDFL
;
A
#
# COMPACT_ATOMS: atom_id res chain seq x y z
N MET A 1 9.07 8.00 13.24
CA MET A 1 8.60 7.13 14.32
C MET A 1 9.15 5.72 14.14
N LYS A 2 9.19 4.93 15.21
CA LYS A 2 9.68 3.54 15.19
C LYS A 2 8.88 2.72 16.20
N GLY A 3 8.46 1.54 15.79
CA GLY A 3 7.92 0.49 16.65
C GLY A 3 9.02 -0.28 17.38
N THR A 4 8.70 -1.52 17.68
CA THR A 4 9.43 -2.48 18.49
C THR A 4 9.41 -3.85 17.78
N ALA A 5 10.00 -4.89 18.37
CA ALA A 5 9.94 -6.24 17.81
C ALA A 5 8.64 -6.97 18.20
N THR A 6 7.54 -6.23 18.37
CA THR A 6 6.22 -6.75 18.75
C THR A 6 5.16 -5.93 18.08
N ASN A 7 3.95 -6.48 17.95
CA ASN A 7 2.81 -5.81 17.33
C ASN A 7 2.56 -4.40 17.87
N ASP A 8 2.74 -3.42 17.00
CA ASP A 8 2.62 -2.01 17.28
C ASP A 8 1.46 -1.36 16.54
N ARG A 9 1.05 -0.20 17.06
CA ARG A 9 0.11 0.71 16.39
C ARG A 9 0.75 2.08 16.34
N ILE A 10 1.14 2.50 15.14
CA ILE A 10 1.85 3.75 14.89
C ILE A 10 0.90 4.72 14.16
N LEU A 11 0.84 5.98 14.63
CA LEU A 11 0.08 7.06 14.00
C LEU A 11 0.97 8.28 13.84
N ALA A 12 1.17 8.73 12.60
CA ALA A 12 2.03 9.87 12.27
C ALA A 12 1.29 11.22 12.29
N TYR A 13 -0.01 11.19 11.98
CA TYR A 13 -0.92 12.33 11.95
C TYR A 13 -0.73 13.24 10.75
N ALA A 14 -0.11 14.41 10.90
CA ALA A 14 -0.01 15.39 9.83
C ALA A 14 1.44 15.82 9.65
N GLY A 15 1.85 16.00 8.39
CA GLY A 15 3.22 16.27 7.99
C GLY A 15 3.81 15.10 7.21
N ASP A 16 4.96 15.33 6.60
CA ASP A 16 5.69 14.28 5.88
C ASP A 16 6.46 13.43 6.89
N ASP A 17 5.97 12.22 7.14
CA ASP A 17 6.48 11.36 8.20
C ASP A 17 7.23 10.14 7.68
N ARG A 18 8.03 9.56 8.59
CA ARG A 18 8.67 8.28 8.35
C ARG A 18 8.42 7.34 9.51
N ALA A 19 7.84 6.17 9.26
CA ALA A 19 7.52 5.19 10.29
C ALA A 19 8.10 3.80 9.95
N PHE A 20 8.48 3.05 10.98
CA PHE A 20 9.02 1.70 10.86
C PHE A 20 8.35 0.79 11.89
N GLY A 21 7.83 -0.35 11.47
CA GLY A 21 7.25 -1.40 12.32
C GLY A 21 8.32 -2.21 13.06
N PHE A 22 9.12 -2.93 12.27
CA PHE A 22 10.17 -3.91 12.64
C PHE A 22 9.66 -5.34 12.60
N ASP A 23 9.63 -6.06 13.72
CA ASP A 23 9.12 -7.43 13.77
C ASP A 23 7.73 -7.39 14.42
N GLY A 24 6.87 -8.34 14.08
CA GLY A 24 5.52 -8.45 14.61
C GLY A 24 4.45 -7.87 13.67
N PHE A 25 3.18 -8.16 13.97
CA PHE A 25 2.05 -7.68 13.17
C PHE A 25 1.78 -6.21 13.51
N ASP A 26 2.19 -5.29 12.64
CA ASP A 26 2.10 -3.86 12.87
C ASP A 26 0.96 -3.20 12.11
N ARG A 27 0.47 -2.10 12.69
CA ARG A 27 -0.52 -1.22 12.07
C ARG A 27 0.03 0.19 12.01
N ILE A 28 0.40 0.63 10.82
CA ILE A 28 1.05 1.92 10.60
C ILE A 28 0.11 2.83 9.81
N LEU A 29 -0.19 3.99 10.37
CA LEU A 29 -0.98 5.05 9.74
C LEU A 29 -0.11 6.29 9.61
N GLY A 30 0.13 6.72 8.37
CA GLY A 30 0.78 8.00 8.05
C GLY A 30 -0.13 9.16 8.43
N GLY A 31 -1.10 9.47 7.57
CA GLY A 31 -2.10 10.50 7.80
C GLY A 31 -2.02 11.54 6.69
N ASP A 32 -2.02 12.83 7.01
CA ASP A 32 -1.91 13.88 5.99
C ASP A 32 -0.44 14.18 5.71
N GLY A 33 0.02 14.15 4.46
CA GLY A 33 1.41 14.46 4.09
C GLY A 33 1.98 13.46 3.10
N SER A 34 3.24 13.63 2.71
CA SER A 34 3.96 12.62 1.92
C SER A 34 4.73 11.71 2.86
N ASP A 35 4.15 10.55 3.16
CA ASP A 35 4.65 9.63 4.16
C ASP A 35 5.53 8.51 3.58
N THR A 36 6.45 8.01 4.40
CA THR A 36 7.23 6.81 4.08
C THR A 36 7.09 5.78 5.20
N LEU A 37 6.41 4.68 4.92
CA LEU A 37 6.05 3.65 5.91
C LEU A 37 6.74 2.33 5.57
N PHE A 38 7.34 1.70 6.58
CA PHE A 38 8.01 0.41 6.46
C PHE A 38 7.42 -0.58 7.47
N GLY A 39 6.81 -1.67 7.01
CA GLY A 39 6.38 -2.79 7.86
C GLY A 39 7.58 -3.55 8.41
N ASN A 40 8.42 -4.01 7.50
CA ASN A 40 9.61 -4.85 7.65
C ASN A 40 9.30 -6.34 7.71
N ALA A 41 9.14 -6.95 8.87
CA ALA A 41 8.99 -8.40 9.01
C ALA A 41 7.65 -8.76 9.62
N ASP A 42 7.13 -9.92 9.22
CA ASP A 42 5.78 -10.40 9.53
C ASP A 42 4.70 -9.64 8.74
N ASN A 43 3.45 -10.04 8.95
CA ASN A 43 2.32 -9.53 8.17
C ASN A 43 1.85 -8.20 8.74
N ASP A 44 1.90 -7.14 7.94
CA ASP A 44 1.63 -5.77 8.38
C ASP A 44 0.43 -5.13 7.68
N VAL A 45 -0.06 -4.03 8.28
CA VAL A 45 -1.09 -3.18 7.68
C VAL A 45 -0.58 -1.75 7.62
N LEU A 46 -0.35 -1.25 6.41
CA LEU A 46 0.16 0.09 6.13
C LEU A 46 -0.91 0.92 5.44
N PHE A 47 -1.20 2.10 5.98
CA PHE A 47 -2.08 3.10 5.38
C PHE A 47 -1.34 4.43 5.29
N GLY A 48 -1.08 4.90 4.06
CA GLY A 48 -0.40 6.16 3.77
C GLY A 48 -1.22 7.33 4.27
N GLY A 49 -2.43 7.50 3.74
CA GLY A 49 -3.34 8.56 4.09
C GLY A 49 -3.53 9.52 2.94
N ALA A 50 -3.54 10.81 3.24
CA ALA A 50 -3.72 11.84 2.24
C ALA A 50 -2.38 12.39 1.79
N GLY A 51 -2.02 12.22 0.52
CA GLY A 51 -0.77 12.78 -0.01
C GLY A 51 -0.16 11.95 -1.12
N GLN A 52 1.17 11.97 -1.20
CA GLN A 52 1.93 11.09 -2.10
C GLN A 52 2.83 10.23 -1.22
N ASP A 53 2.47 8.98 -1.04
CA ASP A 53 3.01 8.11 -0.02
C ASP A 53 3.89 7.00 -0.60
N SER A 54 4.80 6.50 0.23
CA SER A 54 5.66 5.37 -0.09
C SER A 54 5.54 4.30 0.99
N LEU A 55 4.95 3.17 0.64
CA LEU A 55 4.67 2.06 1.54
C LEU A 55 5.51 0.86 1.11
N VAL A 56 6.26 0.30 2.06
CA VAL A 56 7.04 -0.92 1.88
C VAL A 56 6.61 -1.93 2.93
N GLY A 57 5.97 -3.02 2.51
CA GLY A 57 5.52 -4.12 3.35
C GLY A 57 6.71 -4.84 3.96
N GLY A 58 7.48 -5.54 3.12
CA GLY A 58 8.74 -6.15 3.51
C GLY A 58 8.69 -7.66 3.34
N SER A 59 8.61 -8.43 4.42
CA SER A 59 8.45 -9.88 4.36
C SER A 59 7.26 -10.32 5.18
N GLY A 60 6.40 -11.15 4.62
CA GLY A 60 5.10 -11.46 5.22
C GLY A 60 4.02 -11.22 4.19
N ASP A 61 2.79 -11.59 4.53
CA ASP A 61 1.63 -11.26 3.70
C ASP A 61 1.05 -9.92 4.17
N ASP A 62 1.37 -8.85 3.46
CA ASP A 62 1.10 -7.48 3.87
C ASP A 62 -0.19 -6.92 3.24
N THR A 63 -0.79 -5.93 3.91
CA THR A 63 -1.91 -5.15 3.38
C THR A 63 -1.54 -3.67 3.29
N LEU A 64 -1.48 -3.15 2.07
CA LEU A 64 -1.05 -1.79 1.77
C LEU A 64 -2.19 -0.97 1.18
N ALA A 65 -2.34 0.27 1.62
CA ALA A 65 -3.28 1.23 1.06
C ALA A 65 -2.62 2.61 1.03
N GLY A 66 -2.40 3.16 -0.16
CA GLY A 66 -1.90 4.54 -0.32
C GLY A 66 -2.86 5.53 0.32
N GLY A 67 -4.14 5.47 -0.08
CA GLY A 67 -5.18 6.35 0.43
C GLY A 67 -5.55 7.41 -0.61
N PRO A 68 -6.28 8.47 -0.26
CA PRO A 68 -6.57 9.55 -1.19
C PRO A 68 -5.29 10.31 -1.54
N GLY A 69 -4.85 10.24 -2.79
CA GLY A 69 -3.53 10.71 -3.15
C GLY A 69 -3.25 10.53 -4.63
N THR A 70 -2.09 10.95 -5.10
CA THR A 70 -1.65 10.56 -6.43
C THR A 70 -0.20 10.20 -6.38
N ASP A 71 0.21 9.26 -7.22
CA ASP A 71 1.59 8.85 -7.37
C ASP A 71 2.15 8.17 -6.12
N ASP A 72 1.29 7.43 -5.40
CA ASP A 72 1.71 6.55 -4.33
C ASP A 72 2.58 5.41 -4.86
N THR A 73 3.48 4.91 -4.02
CA THR A 73 4.28 3.72 -4.30
C THR A 73 4.02 2.66 -3.25
N LEU A 74 3.59 1.48 -3.68
CA LEU A 74 3.28 0.35 -2.81
C LEU A 74 4.15 -0.82 -3.24
N ASP A 75 5.03 -1.23 -2.35
CA ASP A 75 5.95 -2.35 -2.51
C ASP A 75 5.57 -3.40 -1.46
N GLY A 76 4.98 -4.53 -1.88
CA GLY A 76 4.60 -5.60 -0.94
C GLY A 76 5.82 -6.33 -0.41
N GLY A 77 6.76 -6.64 -1.31
CA GLY A 77 7.99 -7.33 -0.99
C GLY A 77 7.83 -8.84 -1.10
N ALA A 78 8.18 -9.57 -0.05
CA ALA A 78 8.17 -11.02 -0.06
C ALA A 78 6.95 -11.58 0.65
N GLY A 79 6.02 -12.16 -0.10
CA GLY A 79 4.85 -12.81 0.47
C GLY A 79 3.74 -12.92 -0.55
N THR A 80 2.50 -12.93 -0.08
CA THR A 80 1.31 -12.67 -0.90
C THR A 80 0.65 -11.41 -0.39
N ASP A 81 0.81 -10.34 -1.15
CA ASP A 81 0.52 -8.98 -0.69
C ASP A 81 -0.76 -8.44 -1.31
N LEU A 82 -1.46 -7.61 -0.53
CA LEU A 82 -2.77 -7.05 -0.89
C LEU A 82 -2.71 -5.52 -0.93
N ALA A 83 -2.90 -4.95 -2.13
CA ALA A 83 -3.19 -3.53 -2.28
C ALA A 83 -4.71 -3.27 -2.14
N VAL A 84 -5.08 -2.25 -1.38
CA VAL A 84 -6.49 -1.86 -1.14
C VAL A 84 -6.75 -0.44 -1.63
N PHE A 85 -7.78 -0.31 -2.46
CA PHE A 85 -8.30 0.95 -2.97
C PHE A 85 -9.74 1.15 -2.50
N ALA A 86 -10.07 2.37 -2.07
CA ALA A 86 -11.36 2.64 -1.43
C ALA A 86 -12.53 2.80 -2.42
N GLY A 87 -12.25 3.15 -3.69
CA GLY A 87 -13.27 3.37 -4.72
C GLY A 87 -13.79 2.09 -5.37
N ASP A 88 -14.75 2.26 -6.27
CA ASP A 88 -15.35 1.17 -7.03
C ASP A 88 -14.38 0.65 -8.09
N ALA A 89 -14.31 -0.66 -8.30
CA ALA A 89 -13.38 -1.25 -9.27
C ALA A 89 -13.54 -0.70 -10.71
N ALA A 90 -14.76 -0.29 -11.07
CA ALA A 90 -15.06 0.27 -12.39
C ALA A 90 -14.45 1.66 -12.62
N ASP A 91 -14.05 2.36 -11.55
CA ASP A 91 -13.47 3.69 -11.62
C ASP A 91 -11.95 3.69 -11.76
N TYR A 92 -11.30 2.52 -11.77
CA TYR A 92 -9.84 2.40 -11.89
C TYR A 92 -9.41 1.80 -13.22
N PHE A 93 -8.31 2.33 -13.74
CA PHE A 93 -7.52 1.68 -14.79
C PHE A 93 -6.34 0.94 -14.17
N ILE A 94 -6.13 -0.30 -14.60
CA ILE A 94 -5.00 -1.14 -14.18
C ILE A 94 -4.16 -1.44 -15.42
N VAL A 95 -2.88 -1.08 -15.39
CA VAL A 95 -1.97 -1.17 -16.53
C VAL A 95 -0.60 -1.68 -16.10
N SER A 96 -0.13 -2.78 -16.68
CA SER A 96 1.26 -3.22 -16.51
C SER A 96 2.24 -2.22 -17.13
N LEU A 97 3.27 -1.84 -16.37
CA LEU A 97 4.28 -0.88 -16.81
C LEU A 97 5.40 -1.56 -17.62
N PRO A 98 6.11 -0.81 -18.47
CA PRO A 98 7.26 -1.34 -19.20
C PRO A 98 8.32 -1.90 -18.25
N GLY A 99 8.73 -3.15 -18.47
CA GLY A 99 9.65 -3.87 -17.59
C GLY A 99 9.02 -5.07 -16.88
N GLY A 100 7.68 -5.14 -16.84
CA GLY A 100 6.94 -6.31 -16.38
C GLY A 100 6.76 -6.40 -14.86
N THR A 101 7.60 -5.76 -14.06
CA THR A 101 7.61 -5.94 -12.60
C THR A 101 6.72 -4.98 -11.82
N SER A 102 6.01 -4.07 -12.49
CA SER A 102 5.20 -3.07 -11.81
C SER A 102 3.88 -2.82 -12.55
N ILE A 103 2.84 -2.49 -11.79
CA ILE A 103 1.50 -2.18 -12.29
C ILE A 103 1.12 -0.77 -11.83
N SER A 104 0.54 0.02 -12.73
CA SER A 104 -0.11 1.28 -12.38
C SER A 104 -1.60 1.04 -12.18
N VAL A 105 -2.11 1.51 -11.06
CA VAL A 105 -3.54 1.58 -10.74
C VAL A 105 -3.90 3.05 -10.58
N ALA A 106 -4.89 3.54 -11.33
CA ALA A 106 -5.26 4.96 -11.29
C ALA A 106 -6.76 5.17 -11.43
N HIS A 107 -7.34 5.96 -10.53
CA HIS A 107 -8.73 6.35 -10.56
C HIS A 107 -8.99 7.33 -11.71
N THR A 108 -10.10 7.15 -12.42
CA THR A 108 -10.49 7.89 -13.64
C THR A 108 -10.64 9.40 -13.47
N ASN A 109 -10.89 9.86 -12.25
CA ASN A 109 -11.01 11.28 -11.88
C ASN A 109 -9.68 11.90 -11.41
N GLY A 110 -8.60 11.12 -11.28
CA GLY A 110 -7.29 11.55 -10.81
C GLY A 110 -7.18 11.82 -9.30
N THR A 111 -8.04 11.25 -8.45
CA THR A 111 -7.98 11.46 -6.98
C THR A 111 -7.23 10.38 -6.20
N ASP A 112 -6.85 9.30 -6.87
CA ASP A 112 -6.19 8.13 -6.29
C ASP A 112 -5.35 7.47 -7.40
N SER A 113 -4.04 7.33 -7.19
CA SER A 113 -3.19 6.54 -8.06
C SER A 113 -1.99 5.98 -7.32
N ALA A 114 -1.62 4.76 -7.70
CA ALA A 114 -0.52 4.01 -7.12
C ALA A 114 0.26 3.24 -8.19
N ILE A 115 1.56 3.12 -7.96
CA ILE A 115 2.43 2.14 -8.63
C ILE A 115 2.65 0.99 -7.65
N LEU A 116 2.29 -0.21 -8.09
CA LEU A 116 2.43 -1.44 -7.34
C LEU A 116 3.66 -2.20 -7.83
N THR A 117 4.48 -2.67 -6.90
CA THR A 117 5.59 -3.60 -7.13
C THR A 117 5.49 -4.72 -6.12
N ASP A 118 5.77 -5.96 -6.54
CA ASP A 118 5.68 -7.14 -5.66
C ASP A 118 4.33 -7.19 -4.90
N ILE A 119 3.23 -7.03 -5.64
CA ILE A 119 1.84 -7.16 -5.15
C ILE A 119 1.11 -8.18 -6.01
N GLU A 120 0.50 -9.18 -5.38
CA GLU A 120 -0.25 -10.24 -6.06
C GLU A 120 -1.75 -9.97 -6.11
N LEU A 121 -2.28 -9.21 -5.15
CA LEU A 121 -3.72 -9.08 -4.94
C LEU A 121 -4.17 -7.62 -4.88
N ILE A 122 -5.30 -7.32 -5.50
CA ILE A 122 -5.98 -6.01 -5.39
C ILE A 122 -7.40 -6.18 -4.86
N LYS A 123 -7.80 -5.29 -3.94
CA LYS A 123 -9.18 -5.15 -3.48
C LYS A 123 -9.70 -3.73 -3.64
N PHE A 124 -10.91 -3.62 -4.17
CA PHE A 124 -11.67 -2.36 -4.29
C PHE A 124 -12.79 -2.27 -3.26
N GLY A 125 -13.28 -1.06 -2.98
CA GLY A 125 -14.23 -0.79 -1.89
C GLY A 125 -15.62 -1.36 -2.11
N ASP A 126 -16.06 -1.48 -3.37
CA ASP A 126 -17.35 -2.04 -3.78
C ASP A 126 -17.35 -3.57 -3.89
N SER A 127 -16.16 -4.18 -3.90
CA SER A 127 -15.99 -5.57 -4.26
C SER A 127 -15.63 -6.44 -3.05
N ALA A 128 -16.42 -7.50 -2.86
CA ALA A 128 -16.00 -8.63 -2.00
C ALA A 128 -14.94 -9.51 -2.68
N THR A 129 -14.80 -9.40 -3.99
CA THR A 129 -13.84 -10.16 -4.80
C THR A 129 -12.47 -9.49 -4.73
N ILE A 130 -11.46 -10.31 -4.50
CA ILE A 130 -10.05 -9.94 -4.63
C ILE A 130 -9.62 -10.29 -6.06
N PHE A 131 -8.97 -9.34 -6.72
CA PHE A 131 -8.41 -9.50 -8.06
C PHE A 131 -6.99 -10.01 -7.94
N ASP A 132 -6.74 -11.21 -8.45
CA ASP A 132 -5.40 -11.76 -8.57
C ASP A 132 -4.72 -11.14 -9.80
N ILE A 133 -3.58 -10.50 -9.56
CA ILE A 133 -2.75 -9.85 -10.56
C ILE A 133 -1.39 -10.55 -10.75
N SER A 134 -1.17 -11.72 -10.15
CA SER A 134 0.08 -12.48 -10.26
C SER A 134 0.44 -12.84 -11.71
N ASP A 135 -0.56 -12.97 -12.58
CA ASP A 135 -0.36 -13.25 -14.01
C ASP A 135 0.05 -12.01 -14.84
N PHE A 136 0.07 -10.82 -14.23
CA PHE A 136 0.42 -9.55 -14.89
C PHE A 136 1.88 -9.11 -14.65
N LEU A 137 2.62 -9.82 -13.79
CA LEU A 137 3.98 -9.52 -13.35
C LEU A 137 5.01 -10.59 -13.80
#